data_AF-A0A7J7G1T8-F1
#
_entry.id   AF-A0A7J7G1T8-F1
#
_cell.length_a   1.000
_cell.length_b   1.000
_cell.length_c   1.000
_cell.angle_alpha   90.00
_cell.angle_beta   90.00
_cell.angle_gamma   90.00
#
_symmetry.space_group_name_H-M   'P 1'
#
loop_
_entity.id
_entity.type
_entity.pdbx_description
1 polymer ?
#
loop_
_entity_poly.entity_id
_entity_poly.type
_entity_poly.pdbx_seq_one_letter_code
_entity_poly.pdbx_strand_id
1 'polypeptide(L)'
;MRVHEFCNRTSGGWGSKKAEQSNLFDIKFISGTLEIPLLSITDCTESFLTNLVAFEMCPSYDKPMYVCDYIIFMGCLINYSKDVRLLNHSGIIESWVGDDAEVYSMWHKLFKITVTDLKNFGFSEVSINVNNHCKRRRDVWMANLKRNYFNSPWALISFFAATTLPLLTVAQTIFSILSFGKGSNFESLLLFYESCDDSKNQFHKPEFDTPQNS
;
A
#
# COMPACT_ATOMS: atom_id res chain seq x y z
N MET A 1 2.79 -12.53 15.90
CA MET A 1 3.23 -12.56 14.49
C MET A 1 2.08 -11.99 13.68
N ARG A 2 2.22 -10.81 13.05
CA ARG A 2 1.10 -10.08 12.43
C ARG A 2 0.93 -10.49 10.97
N VAL A 3 -0.29 -10.85 10.57
CA VAL A 3 -0.63 -11.15 9.16
C VAL A 3 -0.64 -9.89 8.29
N HIS A 4 -0.54 -8.70 8.88
CA HIS A 4 -0.42 -7.48 8.08
C HIS A 4 0.97 -7.30 7.43
N GLU A 5 1.98 -8.05 7.86
CA GLU A 5 3.23 -8.22 7.10
C GLU A 5 3.14 -9.31 6.02
N PHE A 6 2.00 -10.00 5.93
CA PHE A 6 1.83 -11.19 5.09
C PHE A 6 1.47 -10.87 3.63
N CYS A 7 0.97 -9.66 3.33
CA CYS A 7 0.36 -9.37 2.02
C CYS A 7 0.83 -8.08 1.32
N ASN A 8 1.77 -7.30 1.87
CA ASN A 8 2.06 -5.98 1.27
C ASN A 8 3.02 -5.99 0.05
N ARG A 9 3.28 -7.15 -0.57
CA ARG A 9 4.02 -7.26 -1.84
C ARG A 9 3.81 -8.62 -2.51
N THR A 10 2.69 -8.83 -3.18
CA THR A 10 2.48 -10.03 -4.01
C THR A 10 1.89 -9.69 -5.38
N SER A 11 2.78 -9.52 -6.35
CA SER A 11 2.51 -9.74 -7.77
C SER A 11 2.58 -11.24 -8.15
N GLY A 12 2.41 -12.14 -7.17
CA GLY A 12 2.34 -13.59 -7.35
C GLY A 12 1.33 -14.17 -6.37
N GLY A 13 0.17 -14.56 -6.88
CA GLY A 13 -1.02 -14.90 -6.11
C GLY A 13 -0.80 -15.94 -5.00
N TRP A 14 -1.42 -15.66 -3.86
CA TRP A 14 -1.80 -16.65 -2.86
C TRP A 14 -3.21 -17.13 -3.21
N GLY A 15 -3.37 -18.44 -3.37
CA GLY A 15 -4.68 -19.06 -3.51
C GLY A 15 -5.14 -19.53 -2.14
N SER A 16 -6.24 -18.96 -1.64
CA SER A 16 -7.04 -19.59 -0.61
C SER A 16 -8.17 -20.36 -1.29
N LYS A 17 -8.48 -21.55 -0.78
CA LYS A 17 -9.54 -22.40 -1.33
C LYS A 17 -10.51 -22.83 -0.23
N LYS A 18 -11.79 -22.92 -0.59
CA LYS A 18 -12.85 -23.48 0.24
C LYS A 18 -12.62 -24.98 0.43
N ALA A 19 -12.71 -25.46 1.67
CA ALA A 19 -12.76 -26.89 1.97
C ALA A 19 -14.16 -27.47 1.70
N GLU A 20 -14.24 -28.64 1.07
CA GLU A 20 -15.51 -29.36 0.86
C GLU A 20 -15.91 -30.13 2.13
N GLN A 21 -17.03 -29.75 2.75
CA GLN A 21 -17.69 -30.44 3.87
C GLN A 21 -16.80 -30.81 5.06
N SER A 22 -16.18 -29.82 5.70
CA SER A 22 -15.42 -30.03 6.93
C SER A 22 -15.95 -29.18 8.09
N ASN A 23 -15.66 -29.64 9.31
CA ASN A 23 -15.88 -28.87 10.54
C ASN A 23 -15.31 -27.46 10.37
N LEU A 24 -15.98 -26.43 10.90
CA LEU A 24 -15.55 -25.02 10.79
C LEU A 24 -14.07 -24.80 11.21
N PHE A 25 -13.58 -25.66 12.10
CA PHE A 25 -12.23 -25.61 12.67
C PHE A 25 -11.17 -26.38 11.86
N ASP A 26 -11.54 -27.04 10.75
CA ASP A 26 -10.63 -27.88 9.96
C ASP A 26 -9.77 -27.05 8.99
N ILE A 27 -8.90 -26.23 9.57
CA ILE A 27 -7.98 -25.37 8.82
C ILE A 27 -6.69 -26.13 8.52
N LYS A 28 -6.30 -26.17 7.24
CA LYS A 28 -5.12 -26.92 6.77
C LYS A 28 -4.23 -26.07 5.90
N PHE A 29 -2.94 -26.39 5.90
CA PHE A 29 -1.99 -25.82 4.96
C PHE A 29 -1.36 -26.92 4.11
N ILE A 30 -1.77 -27.01 2.85
CA ILE A 30 -1.39 -28.10 1.95
C ILE A 30 -0.73 -27.50 0.71
N SER A 31 0.52 -27.92 0.44
CA SER A 31 1.25 -27.57 -0.79
C SER A 31 1.31 -26.07 -1.11
N GLY A 32 1.43 -25.20 -0.08
CA GLY A 32 1.47 -23.75 -0.26
C GLY A 32 0.10 -23.07 -0.30
N THR A 33 -0.98 -23.82 -0.15
CA THR A 33 -2.37 -23.33 -0.13
C THR A 33 -2.89 -23.40 1.30
N LEU A 34 -3.48 -22.30 1.78
CA LEU A 34 -4.21 -22.29 3.05
C LEU A 34 -5.67 -22.60 2.76
N GLU A 35 -6.15 -23.70 3.31
CA GLU A 35 -7.53 -24.16 3.19
C GLU A 35 -8.26 -23.79 4.47
N ILE A 36 -9.29 -22.96 4.32
CA ILE A 36 -10.15 -22.51 5.40
C ILE A 36 -11.58 -22.86 5.02
N PRO A 37 -12.35 -23.51 5.92
CA PRO A 37 -13.77 -23.73 5.71
C PRO A 37 -14.53 -22.41 5.52
N LEU A 38 -15.58 -22.44 4.69
CA LEU A 38 -16.45 -21.28 4.48
C LEU A 38 -17.16 -20.91 5.79
N LEU A 39 -17.07 -19.65 6.18
CA LEU A 39 -17.84 -19.04 7.26
C LEU A 39 -18.96 -18.16 6.68
N SER A 40 -20.20 -18.59 6.84
CA SER A 40 -21.36 -17.78 6.52
C SER A 40 -21.71 -16.87 7.71
N ILE A 41 -21.72 -15.57 7.47
CA ILE A 41 -22.02 -14.54 8.47
C ILE A 41 -23.48 -14.11 8.32
N THR A 42 -24.20 -14.16 9.43
CA THR A 42 -25.62 -13.82 9.58
C THR A 42 -25.78 -12.90 10.79
N ASP A 43 -26.98 -12.33 10.99
CA ASP A 43 -27.31 -11.49 12.16
C ASP A 43 -27.03 -12.17 13.50
N CYS A 44 -27.11 -13.49 13.55
CA CYS A 44 -26.90 -14.28 14.77
C CYS A 44 -25.44 -14.67 15.01
N THR A 45 -24.54 -14.45 14.05
CA THR A 45 -23.17 -14.96 14.12
C THR A 45 -22.37 -14.32 15.27
N GLU A 46 -22.53 -13.02 15.52
CA GLU A 46 -21.85 -12.31 16.64
C GLU A 46 -22.25 -12.92 17.99
N SER A 47 -23.56 -13.06 18.23
CA SER A 47 -24.08 -13.56 19.50
C SER A 47 -23.78 -15.05 19.70
N PHE A 48 -23.89 -15.84 18.63
CA PHE A 48 -23.57 -17.26 18.65
C PHE A 48 -22.11 -17.51 19.07
N LEU A 49 -21.16 -16.84 18.42
CA LEU A 49 -19.74 -17.01 18.72
C LEU A 49 -19.34 -16.43 20.07
N THR A 50 -19.96 -15.31 20.47
CA THR A 50 -19.73 -14.74 21.81
C THR A 50 -20.15 -15.74 22.89
N ASN A 51 -21.30 -16.40 22.72
CA ASN A 51 -21.77 -17.42 23.67
C ASN A 51 -20.85 -18.64 23.71
N LEU A 52 -20.32 -19.07 22.56
CA LEU A 52 -19.35 -20.17 22.50
C LEU A 52 -18.02 -19.81 23.17
N VAL A 53 -17.51 -18.59 22.97
CA VAL A 53 -16.33 -18.10 23.69
C VAL A 53 -16.58 -18.09 25.19
N ALA A 54 -17.73 -17.59 25.63
CA ALA A 54 -18.10 -17.58 27.05
C ALA A 54 -18.17 -19.01 27.64
N PHE A 55 -18.64 -19.97 26.85
CA PHE A 55 -18.68 -21.38 27.23
C PHE A 55 -17.27 -21.97 27.37
N GLU A 56 -16.38 -21.76 26.39
CA GLU A 56 -14.99 -22.26 26.44
C GLU A 56 -14.14 -21.57 27.52
N MET A 57 -14.42 -20.30 27.82
CA MET A 57 -13.76 -19.53 28.88
C MET A 57 -14.27 -19.88 30.29
N CYS A 58 -15.29 -20.71 30.41
CA CYS A 58 -15.80 -21.14 31.72
C CYS A 58 -14.73 -21.96 32.45
N PRO A 59 -14.46 -21.71 33.74
CA PRO A 59 -13.46 -22.46 34.51
C PRO A 59 -13.71 -23.98 34.58
N SER A 60 -14.96 -24.40 34.36
CA SER A 60 -15.36 -25.80 34.34
C SER A 60 -15.18 -26.48 32.97
N TYR A 61 -14.82 -25.73 31.93
CA TYR A 61 -14.58 -26.27 30.60
C TYR A 61 -13.18 -26.91 30.54
N ASP A 62 -13.12 -28.15 30.08
CA ASP A 62 -11.85 -28.83 29.83
C ASP A 62 -11.36 -28.55 28.41
N LYS A 63 -10.05 -28.45 28.25
CA LYS A 63 -9.40 -28.08 26.98
C LYS A 63 -9.63 -29.14 25.90
N PRO A 64 -9.57 -28.77 24.60
CA PRO A 64 -9.01 -27.53 24.04
C PRO A 64 -10.05 -26.47 23.64
N MET A 65 -9.61 -25.21 23.51
CA MET A 65 -10.45 -24.04 23.23
C MET A 65 -10.56 -23.79 21.71
N TYR A 66 -11.26 -24.67 21.00
CA TYR A 66 -11.33 -24.67 19.54
C TYR A 66 -11.91 -23.37 18.96
N VAL A 67 -12.96 -22.82 19.57
CA VAL A 67 -13.62 -21.59 19.12
C VAL A 67 -12.71 -20.40 19.37
N CYS A 68 -12.08 -20.32 20.54
CA CYS A 68 -11.13 -19.27 20.86
C CYS A 68 -9.94 -19.28 19.88
N ASP A 69 -9.36 -20.45 19.64
CA ASP A 69 -8.27 -20.64 18.68
C ASP A 69 -8.68 -20.20 17.26
N TYR A 70 -9.89 -20.55 16.84
CA TYR A 70 -10.41 -20.16 15.53
C TYR A 70 -10.61 -18.65 15.41
N ILE A 71 -11.20 -17.99 16.42
CA ILE A 71 -11.39 -16.54 16.43
C ILE A 71 -10.04 -15.83 16.38
N ILE A 72 -9.04 -16.33 17.11
CA ILE A 72 -7.69 -15.75 17.07
C ILE A 72 -7.06 -15.95 15.70
N PHE A 73 -7.18 -17.13 15.11
CA PHE A 73 -6.66 -17.41 13.78
C PHE A 73 -7.31 -16.51 12.72
N MET A 74 -8.64 -16.42 12.71
CA MET A 74 -9.37 -15.58 11.76
C MET A 74 -9.15 -14.09 12.01
N GLY A 75 -9.06 -13.66 13.27
CA GLY A 75 -8.70 -12.29 13.63
C GLY A 75 -7.27 -11.91 13.23
N CYS A 76 -6.36 -12.89 13.17
CA CYS A 76 -5.06 -12.67 12.55
C CYS A 76 -5.22 -12.37 11.05
N LEU A 77 -6.11 -13.06 10.32
CA LEU A 77 -6.35 -12.82 8.90
C LEU A 77 -7.09 -11.51 8.60
N ILE A 78 -8.00 -11.09 9.49
CA ILE A 78 -8.86 -9.91 9.36
C ILE A 78 -8.29 -8.76 10.17
N ASN A 79 -7.28 -8.06 9.64
CA ASN A 79 -6.66 -6.95 10.34
C ASN A 79 -7.28 -5.59 9.96
N TYR A 80 -7.94 -5.52 8.80
CA TYR A 80 -8.69 -4.36 8.31
C TYR A 80 -9.96 -4.80 7.56
N SER A 81 -10.90 -3.89 7.35
CA SER A 81 -12.12 -4.14 6.55
C SER A 81 -11.80 -4.62 5.11
N LYS A 82 -10.73 -4.12 4.49
CA LYS A 82 -10.27 -4.61 3.18
C LYS A 82 -9.93 -6.12 3.17
N ASP A 83 -9.50 -6.67 4.31
CA ASP A 83 -9.11 -8.07 4.40
C ASP A 83 -10.37 -8.96 4.40
N VAL A 84 -11.47 -8.48 4.99
CA VAL A 84 -12.80 -9.12 4.89
C VAL A 84 -13.20 -9.29 3.42
N ARG A 85 -13.02 -8.24 2.61
CA ARG A 85 -13.34 -8.27 1.18
C ARG A 85 -12.54 -9.33 0.42
N LEU A 86 -11.24 -9.46 0.73
CA LEU A 86 -10.37 -10.45 0.11
C LEU A 86 -10.78 -11.88 0.51
N LEU A 87 -11.15 -12.09 1.78
CA LEU A 87 -11.66 -13.37 2.26
C LEU A 87 -13.03 -13.71 1.67
N ASN A 88 -13.86 -12.70 1.41
CA ASN A 88 -15.14 -12.87 0.72
C ASN A 88 -14.93 -13.29 -0.74
N HIS A 89 -14.07 -12.59 -1.47
CA HIS A 89 -13.74 -12.93 -2.86
C HIS A 89 -13.08 -14.32 -3.00
N SER A 90 -12.38 -14.80 -1.97
CA SER A 90 -11.79 -16.15 -1.96
C SER A 90 -12.74 -17.23 -1.46
N GLY A 91 -14.00 -16.89 -1.15
CA GLY A 91 -15.02 -17.83 -0.70
C GLY A 91 -14.76 -18.42 0.68
N ILE A 92 -13.95 -17.74 1.51
CA ILE A 92 -13.70 -18.10 2.91
C ILE A 92 -14.76 -17.49 3.82
N ILE A 93 -15.21 -16.26 3.50
CA ILE A 93 -16.29 -15.59 4.21
C ILE A 93 -17.42 -15.35 3.23
N GLU A 94 -18.65 -15.53 3.67
CA GLU A 94 -19.83 -15.13 2.93
C GLU A 94 -20.72 -14.32 3.86
N SER A 95 -20.81 -13.01 3.64
CA SER A 95 -21.65 -12.14 4.46
C SER A 95 -23.04 -12.03 3.86
N TRP A 96 -24.05 -12.46 4.60
CA TRP A 96 -25.45 -12.26 4.25
C TRP A 96 -26.00 -10.94 4.79
N VAL A 97 -25.25 -10.29 5.69
CA VAL A 97 -25.63 -9.02 6.33
C VAL A 97 -24.40 -8.14 6.55
N GLY A 98 -24.61 -6.82 6.52
CA GLY A 98 -23.60 -5.81 6.82
C GLY A 98 -22.58 -5.57 5.72
N ASP A 99 -21.85 -4.46 5.84
CA ASP A 99 -20.71 -4.17 4.97
C ASP A 99 -19.40 -4.76 5.53
N ASP A 100 -18.32 -4.69 4.75
CA ASP A 100 -17.02 -5.21 5.17
C ASP A 100 -16.51 -4.58 6.50
N ALA A 101 -16.93 -3.34 6.81
CA ALA A 101 -16.52 -2.64 8.01
C ALA A 101 -17.31 -3.13 9.25
N GLU A 102 -18.59 -3.45 9.07
CA GLU A 102 -19.43 -4.07 10.09
C GLU A 102 -18.94 -5.47 10.46
N VAL A 103 -18.63 -6.30 9.46
CA VAL A 103 -18.03 -7.63 9.68
C VAL A 103 -16.68 -7.51 10.40
N TYR A 104 -15.84 -6.57 9.97
CA TYR A 104 -14.57 -6.28 10.65
C TYR A 104 -14.78 -5.86 12.11
N SER A 105 -15.76 -4.99 12.38
CA SER A 105 -16.09 -4.53 13.72
C SER A 105 -16.54 -5.68 14.62
N MET A 106 -17.47 -6.53 14.15
CA MET A 106 -17.91 -7.75 14.85
C MET A 106 -16.71 -8.62 15.23
N TRP A 107 -15.81 -8.88 14.27
CA TRP A 107 -14.63 -9.72 14.51
C TRP A 107 -13.65 -9.09 15.48
N HIS A 108 -13.43 -7.78 15.38
CA HIS A 108 -12.55 -7.06 16.30
C HIS A 108 -13.03 -7.16 17.75
N LYS A 109 -14.35 -7.07 17.99
CA LYS A 109 -14.94 -7.28 19.32
C LYS A 109 -14.67 -8.69 19.83
N LEU A 110 -14.97 -9.72 19.03
CA LEU A 110 -14.76 -11.12 19.40
C LEU A 110 -13.29 -11.43 19.69
N PHE A 111 -12.38 -10.94 18.85
CA PHE A 111 -10.95 -11.10 19.05
C PHE A 111 -10.49 -10.49 20.38
N LYS A 112 -10.97 -9.29 20.73
CA LYS A 112 -10.62 -8.63 21.99
C LYS A 112 -11.05 -9.43 23.22
N ILE A 113 -12.21 -10.08 23.18
CA ILE A 113 -12.71 -10.92 24.28
C ILE A 113 -11.87 -12.20 24.42
N THR A 114 -11.32 -12.71 23.32
CA THR A 114 -10.68 -14.03 23.26
C THR A 114 -9.19 -14.00 23.66
N VAL A 115 -8.47 -12.92 23.38
CA VAL A 115 -7.00 -12.84 23.55
C VAL A 115 -6.53 -12.85 25.01
N THR A 116 -7.43 -12.71 25.98
CA THR A 116 -7.07 -12.47 27.39
C THR A 116 -6.48 -13.68 28.14
N ASP A 117 -6.60 -14.92 27.66
CA ASP A 117 -6.13 -16.10 28.41
C ASP A 117 -5.72 -17.32 27.55
N LEU A 118 -4.86 -17.13 26.54
CA LEU A 118 -4.32 -18.27 25.78
C LEU A 118 -2.87 -18.59 26.13
N LYS A 119 -2.66 -19.79 26.68
CA LYS A 119 -1.32 -20.40 26.84
C LYS A 119 -0.94 -21.30 25.67
N ASN A 120 -1.90 -21.95 25.02
CA ASN A 120 -1.67 -22.90 23.93
C ASN A 120 -2.61 -22.60 22.76
N PHE A 121 -2.05 -22.33 21.58
CA PHE A 121 -2.79 -22.00 20.36
C PHE A 121 -2.87 -23.21 19.42
N GLY A 122 -4.08 -23.71 19.16
CA GLY A 122 -4.35 -24.92 18.39
C GLY A 122 -3.93 -24.87 16.92
N PHE A 123 -3.82 -23.68 16.32
CA PHE A 123 -3.37 -23.51 14.92
C PHE A 123 -1.91 -23.07 14.79
N SER A 124 -1.09 -23.34 15.80
CA SER A 124 0.34 -22.96 15.82
C SER A 124 1.12 -23.58 14.68
N GLU A 125 0.95 -24.87 14.43
CA GLU A 125 1.64 -25.59 13.34
C GLU A 125 1.27 -25.03 11.96
N VAL A 126 -0.03 -24.85 11.70
CA VAL A 126 -0.54 -24.24 10.46
C VAL A 126 0.07 -22.86 10.27
N SER A 127 0.07 -22.03 11.33
CA SER A 127 0.61 -20.68 11.28
C SER A 127 2.12 -20.66 11.00
N ILE A 128 2.88 -21.59 11.61
CA ILE A 128 4.32 -21.76 11.36
C ILE A 128 4.56 -22.17 9.91
N ASN A 129 3.81 -23.15 9.39
CA ASN A 129 3.98 -23.64 8.02
C ASN A 129 3.68 -22.56 6.97
N VAL A 130 2.60 -21.82 7.18
CA VAL A 130 2.21 -20.65 6.37
C VAL A 130 3.33 -19.61 6.40
N ASN A 131 3.82 -19.24 7.59
CA ASN A 131 4.90 -18.27 7.74
C ASN A 131 6.21 -18.71 7.06
N ASN A 132 6.59 -19.99 7.22
CA ASN A 132 7.80 -20.55 6.60
C ASN A 132 7.70 -20.53 5.08
N HIS A 133 6.53 -20.85 4.52
CA HIS A 133 6.30 -20.79 3.07
C HIS A 133 6.47 -19.37 2.53
N CYS A 134 5.84 -18.39 3.17
CA CYS A 134 5.94 -16.99 2.76
C CYS A 134 7.35 -16.43 2.92
N LYS A 135 8.05 -16.78 4.00
CA LYS A 135 9.45 -16.42 4.19
C LYS A 135 10.33 -16.98 3.07
N ARG A 136 10.21 -18.28 2.76
CA ARG A 136 10.95 -18.92 1.67
C ARG A 136 10.71 -18.25 0.31
N ARG A 137 9.45 -17.94 -0.03
CA ARG A 137 9.13 -17.24 -1.28
C ARG A 137 9.76 -15.84 -1.34
N ARG A 138 9.68 -15.09 -0.23
CA ARG A 138 10.30 -13.78 -0.10
C ARG A 138 11.81 -13.86 -0.28
N ASP A 139 12.46 -14.82 0.36
CA ASP A 139 13.91 -15.01 0.30
C ASP A 139 14.36 -15.33 -1.14
N VAL A 140 13.64 -16.20 -1.85
CA VAL A 140 13.91 -16.52 -3.27
C VAL A 140 13.70 -15.30 -4.17
N TRP A 141 12.60 -14.58 -4.00
CA TRP A 141 12.33 -13.38 -4.79
C TRP A 141 13.37 -12.29 -4.54
N MET A 142 13.75 -12.08 -3.29
CA MET A 142 14.79 -11.11 -2.92
C MET A 142 16.16 -11.50 -3.46
N ALA A 143 16.49 -12.80 -3.46
CA ALA A 143 17.71 -13.32 -4.07
C ALA A 143 17.71 -13.09 -5.59
N ASN A 144 16.59 -13.35 -6.28
CA ASN A 144 16.46 -13.12 -7.72
C ASN A 144 16.55 -11.64 -8.09
N LEU A 145 15.89 -10.76 -7.33
CA LEU A 145 16.03 -9.31 -7.51
C LEU A 145 17.48 -8.87 -7.32
N LYS A 146 18.14 -9.33 -6.25
CA LYS A 146 19.55 -9.02 -6.02
C LYS A 146 20.44 -9.50 -7.17
N ARG A 147 20.18 -10.69 -7.69
CA ARG A 147 20.97 -11.29 -8.77
C ARG A 147 20.76 -10.59 -10.11
N ASN A 148 19.53 -10.32 -10.49
CA ASN A 148 19.19 -9.83 -11.84
C ASN A 148 19.30 -8.30 -11.94
N TYR A 149 18.92 -7.59 -10.86
CA TYR A 149 18.88 -6.13 -10.86
C TYR A 149 20.16 -5.53 -10.28
N PHE A 150 20.58 -5.95 -9.08
CA PHE A 150 21.69 -5.31 -8.38
C PHE A 150 23.09 -5.84 -8.75
N ASN A 151 23.21 -7.07 -9.23
CA ASN A 151 24.49 -7.66 -9.64
C ASN A 151 24.79 -7.55 -11.14
N SER A 152 23.91 -6.91 -11.93
CA SER A 152 24.15 -6.63 -13.35
C SER A 152 24.40 -5.12 -13.54
N PRO A 153 25.68 -4.68 -13.64
CA PRO A 153 26.00 -3.26 -13.87
C PRO A 153 25.26 -2.69 -15.08
N TRP A 154 25.11 -3.51 -16.13
CA TRP A 154 24.43 -3.16 -17.37
C TRP A 154 22.94 -2.90 -17.22
N ALA A 155 22.25 -3.64 -16.34
CA ALA A 155 20.82 -3.44 -16.09
C ALA A 155 20.57 -2.11 -15.37
N LEU A 156 21.43 -1.77 -14.38
CA LEU A 156 21.39 -0.48 -13.70
C LEU A 156 21.67 0.67 -14.67
N ILE A 157 22.74 0.58 -15.46
CA ILE A 157 23.09 1.62 -16.45
C ILE A 157 21.96 1.82 -17.46
N SER A 158 21.35 0.74 -17.97
CA SER A 158 20.24 0.84 -18.93
C SER A 158 19.01 1.51 -18.34
N PHE A 159 18.67 1.18 -17.09
CA PHE A 159 17.56 1.80 -16.37
C PHE A 159 17.80 3.30 -16.14
N PHE A 160 19.00 3.67 -15.66
CA PHE A 160 19.34 5.08 -15.48
C PHE A 160 19.37 5.83 -16.81
N ALA A 161 19.98 5.29 -17.87
CA ALA A 161 19.99 5.92 -19.19
C ALA A 161 18.58 6.15 -19.74
N ALA A 162 17.70 5.15 -19.65
CA ALA A 162 16.31 5.25 -20.10
C ALA A 162 15.48 6.26 -19.28
N THR A 163 15.87 6.53 -18.04
CA THR A 163 15.16 7.46 -17.15
C THR A 163 15.73 8.88 -17.23
N THR A 164 17.05 9.04 -17.35
CA THR A 164 17.71 10.36 -17.39
C THR A 164 17.48 11.07 -18.72
N LEU A 165 17.46 10.35 -19.84
CA LEU A 165 17.24 10.92 -21.17
C LEU A 165 15.91 11.70 -21.25
N PRO A 166 14.73 11.12 -20.91
CA PRO A 166 13.47 11.85 -20.93
C PRO A 166 13.42 13.04 -19.97
N LEU A 167 13.94 12.88 -18.75
CA LEU A 167 14.00 13.95 -17.75
C LEU A 167 14.79 15.15 -18.27
N LEU A 168 15.92 14.89 -18.91
CA LEU A 168 16.75 15.93 -19.51
C LEU A 168 16.04 16.57 -20.71
N THR A 169 15.37 15.81 -21.57
CA THR A 169 14.60 16.34 -22.70
C THR A 169 13.45 17.23 -22.24
N VAL A 170 12.72 16.83 -21.20
CA VAL A 170 11.64 17.66 -20.63
C VAL A 170 12.21 18.96 -20.05
N ALA A 171 13.30 18.88 -19.29
CA ALA A 171 13.98 20.06 -18.77
C ALA A 171 14.43 21.00 -19.89
N GLN A 172 15.13 20.48 -20.91
CA GLN A 172 15.56 21.24 -22.09
C GLN A 172 14.38 21.90 -22.80
N THR A 173 13.28 21.16 -23.01
CA THR A 173 12.07 21.69 -23.66
C THR A 173 11.45 22.83 -22.86
N ILE A 174 11.38 22.71 -21.53
CA ILE A 174 10.88 23.77 -20.64
C ILE A 174 11.80 25.00 -20.70
N PHE A 175 13.12 24.81 -20.60
CA PHE A 175 14.08 25.91 -20.70
C PHE A 175 14.03 26.62 -22.05
N SER A 176 13.88 25.89 -23.16
CA SER A 176 13.74 26.47 -24.50
C SER A 176 12.43 27.26 -24.65
N ILE A 177 11.30 26.74 -24.19
CA ILE A 177 10.02 27.46 -24.23
C ILE A 177 10.09 28.75 -23.39
N LEU A 178 10.70 28.67 -22.21
CA LEU A 178 10.92 29.83 -21.34
C LEU A 178 11.91 30.84 -21.98
N SER A 179 12.95 30.38 -22.68
CA SER A 179 13.90 31.29 -23.34
C SER A 179 13.28 31.98 -24.55
N PHE A 180 12.49 31.27 -25.36
CA PHE A 180 11.77 31.87 -26.49
C PHE A 180 10.65 32.82 -26.04
N GLY A 181 9.93 32.50 -24.97
CA GLY A 181 8.95 33.41 -24.36
C GLY A 181 9.57 34.65 -23.68
N LYS A 182 10.88 34.61 -23.37
CA LYS A 182 11.62 35.74 -22.81
C LYS A 182 12.34 36.56 -23.90
N GLY A 183 12.67 35.95 -25.04
CA GLY A 183 13.34 36.60 -26.18
C GLY A 183 12.50 37.67 -26.88
N SER A 184 11.17 37.48 -26.99
CA SER A 184 10.27 38.52 -27.53
C SER A 184 10.07 39.71 -26.58
N ASN A 185 10.17 39.47 -25.28
CA ASN A 185 9.92 40.48 -24.25
C ASN A 185 11.19 41.29 -23.92
N PHE A 186 12.39 40.73 -24.14
CA PHE A 186 13.65 41.44 -23.86
C PHE A 186 14.01 42.48 -24.93
N GLU A 187 13.77 42.17 -26.21
CA GLU A 187 13.88 43.14 -27.33
C GLU A 187 12.88 44.30 -27.17
N SER A 188 11.64 43.98 -26.80
CA SER A 188 10.61 45.00 -26.55
C SER A 188 10.95 45.88 -25.33
N LEU A 189 11.56 45.31 -24.28
CA LEU A 189 12.01 46.04 -23.09
C LEU A 189 13.26 46.89 -23.35
N LEU A 190 14.19 46.43 -24.19
CA LEU A 190 15.35 47.22 -24.61
C LEU A 190 14.91 48.42 -25.46
N LEU A 191 14.01 48.24 -26.42
CA LEU A 191 13.44 49.35 -27.21
C LEU A 191 12.63 50.33 -26.34
N PHE A 192 11.93 49.85 -25.31
CA PHE A 192 11.25 50.74 -24.35
C PHE A 192 12.24 51.51 -23.46
N TYR A 193 13.34 50.88 -23.05
CA TYR A 193 14.37 51.50 -22.23
C TYR A 193 15.18 52.54 -23.02
N GLU A 194 15.57 52.20 -24.25
CA GLU A 194 16.33 53.07 -25.15
C GLU A 194 15.46 54.26 -25.63
N SER A 195 14.16 54.03 -25.87
CA SER A 195 13.21 55.12 -26.13
C SER A 195 12.97 56.02 -24.91
N CYS A 196 13.11 55.52 -23.67
CA CYS A 196 13.01 56.33 -22.45
C CYS A 196 14.30 57.11 -22.13
N ASP A 197 15.45 56.63 -22.60
CA ASP A 197 16.76 57.28 -22.39
C ASP A 197 16.92 58.50 -23.32
N ASP A 198 16.48 58.39 -24.57
CA ASP A 198 16.52 59.49 -25.54
C ASP A 198 15.60 60.67 -25.16
N SER A 199 14.47 60.37 -24.49
CA SER A 199 13.54 61.37 -23.97
C SER A 199 14.12 62.23 -22.83
N LYS A 200 15.19 61.80 -22.15
CA LYS A 200 15.82 62.58 -21.08
C LYS A 200 16.90 63.52 -21.59
N ASN A 201 17.48 63.26 -22.77
CA ASN A 201 18.58 64.05 -23.32
C ASN A 201 18.14 65.25 -24.19
N GLN A 202 16.83 65.44 -24.44
CA GLN A 202 16.33 66.56 -25.24
C GLN A 202 15.81 67.78 -24.45
N PHE A 203 15.93 67.80 -23.12
CA PHE A 203 15.38 68.91 -22.31
C PHE A 203 16.37 69.58 -21.35
N HIS A 204 17.59 69.91 -21.80
CA HIS A 204 18.26 71.15 -21.36
C HIS A 204 19.51 71.49 -22.19
N LYS A 205 19.35 72.34 -23.20
CA LYS A 205 20.37 73.34 -23.57
C LYS A 205 19.75 74.49 -24.38
N PRO A 206 19.54 75.68 -23.80
CA PRO A 206 19.41 76.88 -24.61
C PRO A 206 20.82 77.36 -25.04
N GLU A 207 21.10 77.22 -26.34
CA GLU A 207 21.93 78.17 -27.10
C GLU A 207 21.22 79.54 -27.08
N PHE A 208 21.88 80.69 -26.94
CA PHE A 208 22.74 81.43 -27.89
C PHE A 208 22.98 82.79 -27.15
N ASP A 209 24.06 83.54 -27.25
CA ASP A 209 24.64 84.18 -28.42
C ASP A 209 25.92 84.91 -27.99
N THR A 210 26.97 84.85 -28.82
CA THR A 210 28.03 85.87 -28.86
C THR A 210 27.85 86.70 -30.11
N PRO A 211 28.14 88.01 -30.06
CA PRO A 211 28.86 88.59 -31.17
C PRO A 211 30.05 89.46 -30.74
N GLN A 212 31.18 89.11 -31.34
CA GLN A 212 32.20 89.98 -31.97
C GLN A 212 32.22 91.47 -31.58
N ASN A 213 33.38 91.99 -31.17
CA ASN A 213 34.42 92.56 -32.06
C ASN A 213 35.29 93.59 -31.30
N SER A 214 36.53 93.75 -31.79
CA SER A 214 37.56 94.79 -31.51
C SER A 214 38.11 94.97 -30.11
#